data_AF-A0A1N6NU84-F1
#
_entry.id   AF-A0A1N6NU84-F1
#
_cell.length_a   1.000
_cell.length_b   1.000
_cell.length_c   1.000
_cell.angle_alpha   90.00
_cell.angle_beta   90.00
_cell.angle_gamma   90.00
#
_symmetry.space_group_name_H-M   'P 1'
#
loop_
_entity.id
_entity.type
_entity.pdbx_description
1 polymer ?
#
loop_
_entity_poly.entity_id
_entity_poly.type
_entity_poly.pdbx_seq_one_letter_code
_entity_poly.pdbx_strand_id
1 'polypeptide(L)'
;MEEKYRQEPSDVLKVVLFGPESTGKTTLSEQLARHYHTVWVPEYARDYLQDKWNNERKTCEPHDLLPIAAGQMRIENNLAKKATDILICDTDLLETKVYSEAYYIGDCDPVLEKYALENSYDLYLLTYIDIPWEADDLRDKPNEREEMFNYFKGTLEKYGKNFIILKGNKKERLQKAINHIDTLLHK
;
A
#
# COMPACT_ATOMS: atom_id res chain seq x y z
N MET A 1 21.41 11.22 -2.18
CA MET A 1 20.73 10.91 -3.47
C MET A 1 19.63 9.86 -3.28
N GLU A 2 19.79 8.89 -2.36
CA GLU A 2 18.76 7.88 -2.04
C GLU A 2 17.71 8.31 -0.99
N GLU A 3 17.88 9.44 -0.30
CA GLU A 3 16.95 9.88 0.76
C GLU A 3 15.49 10.03 0.30
N LYS A 4 15.25 10.21 -1.01
CA LYS A 4 13.90 10.33 -1.59
C LYS A 4 13.05 9.06 -1.45
N TYR A 5 13.63 7.92 -1.08
CA TYR A 5 12.92 6.65 -0.85
C TYR A 5 12.70 6.36 0.64
N ARG A 6 13.23 7.20 1.53
CA ARG A 6 13.19 6.99 2.98
C ARG A 6 12.04 7.78 3.59
N GLN A 7 11.39 7.17 4.58
CA GLN A 7 10.51 7.91 5.49
C GLN A 7 11.29 8.96 6.29
N GLU A 8 10.73 10.15 6.41
CA GLU A 8 11.18 11.12 7.40
C GLU A 8 10.70 10.71 8.81
N PRO A 9 11.47 10.98 9.87
CA PRO A 9 11.03 10.73 11.25
C PRO A 9 9.71 11.44 11.56
N SER A 10 8.82 10.75 12.26
CA SER A 10 7.49 11.21 12.62
C SER A 10 7.01 10.44 13.84
N ASP A 11 6.33 11.13 14.77
CA ASP A 11 5.72 10.51 15.96
C ASP A 11 4.29 10.01 15.69
N VAL A 12 3.77 10.24 14.48
CA VAL A 12 2.44 9.80 14.04
C VAL A 12 2.42 8.28 13.83
N LEU A 13 1.39 7.61 14.35
CA LEU A 13 1.12 6.19 14.09
C LEU A 13 0.78 5.96 12.62
N LYS A 14 1.48 5.05 11.94
CA LYS A 14 1.26 4.77 10.51
C LYS A 14 0.57 3.43 10.30
N VAL A 15 -0.60 3.49 9.66
CA VAL A 15 -1.37 2.30 9.26
C VAL A 15 -1.41 2.23 7.75
N VAL A 16 -0.98 1.11 7.19
CA VAL A 16 -0.90 0.90 5.74
C VAL A 16 -1.94 -0.12 5.29
N LEU A 17 -2.65 0.19 4.21
CA LEU A 17 -3.46 -0.77 3.50
C LEU A 17 -2.60 -1.47 2.46
N PHE A 18 -2.65 -2.79 2.50
CA PHE A 18 -1.76 -3.65 1.76
C PHE A 18 -2.55 -4.78 1.13
N GLY A 19 -2.20 -5.19 -0.08
CA GLY A 19 -2.86 -6.32 -0.73
C GLY A 19 -2.93 -6.18 -2.26
N PRO A 20 -3.43 -7.23 -2.94
CA PRO A 20 -3.55 -7.21 -4.39
C PRO A 20 -4.51 -6.12 -4.88
N GLU A 21 -4.54 -5.93 -6.19
CA GLU A 21 -5.45 -5.03 -6.88
C GLU A 21 -6.92 -5.44 -6.67
N SER A 22 -7.83 -4.48 -6.83
CA SER A 22 -9.28 -4.72 -6.72
C SER A 22 -9.68 -5.38 -5.39
N THR A 23 -9.14 -4.90 -4.27
CA THR A 23 -9.44 -5.40 -2.91
C THR A 23 -10.06 -4.34 -1.99
N GLY A 24 -10.26 -3.12 -2.51
CA GLY A 24 -10.97 -2.05 -1.81
C GLY A 24 -10.09 -1.20 -0.88
N LYS A 25 -8.76 -1.20 -1.09
CA LYS A 25 -7.79 -0.41 -0.31
C LYS A 25 -8.17 1.07 -0.28
N THR A 26 -8.17 1.76 -1.41
CA THR A 26 -8.46 3.20 -1.50
C THR A 26 -9.76 3.61 -0.81
N THR A 27 -10.84 2.86 -1.05
CA THR A 27 -12.13 3.09 -0.40
C THR A 27 -12.03 2.97 1.12
N LEU A 28 -11.33 1.96 1.63
CA LEU A 28 -11.15 1.77 3.07
C LEU A 28 -10.21 2.84 3.66
N SER A 29 -9.16 3.25 2.96
CA SER A 29 -8.26 4.33 3.37
C SER A 29 -9.00 5.63 3.60
N GLU A 30 -9.86 6.00 2.65
CA GLU A 30 -10.69 7.20 2.76
C GLU A 30 -11.67 7.10 3.94
N GLN A 31 -12.28 5.92 4.15
CA GLN A 31 -13.19 5.73 5.28
C GLN A 31 -12.48 5.84 6.63
N LEU A 32 -11.29 5.28 6.76
CA LEU A 32 -10.47 5.37 7.98
C LEU A 32 -10.01 6.80 8.23
N ALA A 33 -9.53 7.50 7.20
CA ALA A 33 -9.13 8.90 7.33
C ALA A 33 -10.29 9.79 7.79
N ARG A 34 -11.49 9.59 7.22
CA ARG A 34 -12.71 10.28 7.66
C ARG A 34 -13.08 9.94 9.11
N HIS A 35 -12.95 8.68 9.52
CA HIS A 35 -13.28 8.23 10.87
C HIS A 35 -12.34 8.84 11.92
N TYR A 36 -11.04 8.85 11.66
CA TYR A 36 -10.02 9.39 12.57
C TYR A 36 -9.75 10.88 12.39
N HIS A 37 -10.52 11.56 11.55
CA HIS A 37 -10.34 12.99 11.23
C HIS A 37 -8.90 13.33 10.81
N THR A 38 -8.29 12.47 10.01
CA THR A 38 -6.92 12.60 9.51
C THR A 38 -6.85 12.61 7.99
N VAL A 39 -5.63 12.68 7.45
CA VAL A 39 -5.32 12.56 6.02
C VAL A 39 -4.93 11.11 5.66
N TRP A 40 -5.06 10.76 4.38
CA TRP A 40 -4.48 9.53 3.84
C TRP A 40 -3.53 9.81 2.67
N VAL A 41 -2.52 8.95 2.53
CA VAL A 41 -1.63 8.88 1.38
C VAL A 41 -2.33 8.09 0.27
N PRO A 42 -2.60 8.68 -0.91
CA PRO A 42 -3.12 7.94 -2.06
C PRO A 42 -2.03 7.12 -2.75
N GLU A 43 -2.46 6.11 -3.53
CA GLU A 43 -1.56 5.22 -4.27
C GLU A 43 -0.93 5.98 -5.45
N TYR A 44 0.33 6.37 -5.32
CA TYR A 44 1.02 7.15 -6.35
C TYR A 44 1.16 6.39 -7.68
N ALA A 45 1.32 5.06 -7.62
CA ALA A 45 1.42 4.20 -8.79
C ALA A 45 0.20 4.37 -9.72
N ARG A 46 -0.99 4.57 -9.14
CA ARG A 46 -2.23 4.69 -9.90
C ARG A 46 -2.19 5.90 -10.84
N ASP A 47 -1.88 7.07 -10.29
CA ASP A 47 -1.83 8.32 -11.06
C ASP A 47 -0.68 8.28 -12.08
N TYR A 48 0.50 7.83 -11.65
CA TYR A 48 1.68 7.71 -12.51
C TYR A 48 1.43 6.81 -13.74
N LEU A 49 0.87 5.62 -13.52
CA LEU A 49 0.63 4.65 -14.59
C LEU A 49 -0.55 5.05 -15.48
N GLN A 50 -1.57 5.71 -14.92
CA GLN A 50 -2.66 6.26 -15.73
C GLN A 50 -2.16 7.35 -16.68
N ASP A 51 -1.29 8.24 -16.21
CA ASP A 51 -0.67 9.27 -17.06
C ASP A 51 0.19 8.65 -18.16
N LYS A 52 1.00 7.62 -17.82
CA LYS A 52 1.77 6.86 -18.81
C LYS A 52 0.87 6.19 -19.85
N TRP A 53 -0.21 5.55 -19.43
CA TRP A 53 -1.18 4.94 -20.34
C TRP A 53 -1.83 5.97 -21.28
N ASN A 54 -2.26 7.10 -20.73
CA ASN A 54 -2.93 8.15 -21.49
C ASN A 54 -2.03 8.78 -22.55
N ASN A 55 -0.75 8.96 -22.24
CA ASN A 55 0.22 9.64 -23.11
C ASN A 55 0.96 8.68 -24.05
N GLU A 56 1.26 7.46 -23.60
CA GLU A 56 2.13 6.51 -24.32
C GLU A 56 1.45 5.19 -24.68
N ARG A 57 0.27 4.88 -24.13
CA ARG A 57 -0.41 3.58 -24.26
C ARG A 57 0.45 2.39 -23.80
N LYS A 58 1.21 2.60 -22.71
CA LYS A 58 2.04 1.58 -22.08
C LYS A 58 1.61 1.33 -20.64
N THR A 59 1.79 0.09 -20.20
CA THR A 59 1.64 -0.34 -18.80
C THR A 59 2.96 -0.14 -18.03
N CYS A 60 2.98 -0.59 -16.77
CA CYS A 60 4.16 -0.54 -15.91
C CYS A 60 5.33 -1.32 -16.51
N GLU A 61 6.52 -0.74 -16.45
CA GLU A 61 7.80 -1.33 -16.84
C GLU A 61 8.78 -1.25 -15.64
N PRO A 62 9.83 -2.09 -15.58
CA PRO A 62 10.74 -2.12 -14.44
C PRO A 62 11.35 -0.76 -14.05
N HIS A 63 11.62 0.09 -15.05
CA HIS A 63 12.19 1.42 -14.81
C HIS A 63 11.21 2.42 -14.16
N ASP A 64 9.91 2.11 -14.11
CA ASP A 64 8.89 2.93 -13.45
C ASP A 64 8.89 2.75 -11.93
N LEU A 65 9.40 1.62 -11.43
CA LEU A 65 9.30 1.25 -10.01
C LEU A 65 10.00 2.25 -9.09
N LEU A 66 11.20 2.71 -9.43
CA LEU A 66 11.92 3.71 -8.64
C LEU A 66 11.24 5.10 -8.68
N PRO A 67 10.80 5.63 -9.84
CA PRO A 67 9.93 6.81 -9.88
C PRO A 67 8.67 6.69 -9.02
N ILE A 68 7.99 5.55 -9.08
CA ILE A 68 6.80 5.28 -8.27
C ILE A 68 7.14 5.31 -6.78
N ALA A 69 8.20 4.61 -6.38
CA ALA A 69 8.66 4.57 -4.99
C ALA A 69 9.03 5.97 -4.45
N ALA A 70 9.75 6.77 -5.24
CA ALA A 70 10.09 8.14 -4.85
C ALA A 70 8.84 9.03 -4.73
N GLY A 71 7.85 8.84 -5.61
CA GLY A 71 6.59 9.56 -5.56
C GLY A 71 5.78 9.21 -4.32
N GLN A 72 5.64 7.92 -4.01
CA GLN A 72 4.94 7.43 -2.82
C GLN A 72 5.55 8.02 -1.54
N MET A 73 6.87 7.94 -1.39
CA MET A 73 7.57 8.45 -0.21
C MET A 73 7.50 9.97 -0.08
N ARG A 74 7.56 10.69 -1.20
CA ARG A 74 7.37 12.15 -1.21
C ARG A 74 6.00 12.53 -0.66
N ILE A 75 4.93 11.86 -1.10
CA ILE A 75 3.56 12.18 -0.65
C ILE A 75 3.39 11.75 0.81
N GLU A 76 3.86 10.56 1.19
CA GLU A 76 3.79 10.08 2.57
C GLU A 76 4.49 11.05 3.54
N ASN A 77 5.75 11.44 3.26
CA ASN A 77 6.49 12.36 4.12
C ASN A 77 5.83 13.72 4.25
N ASN A 78 5.20 14.21 3.17
CA ASN A 78 4.47 15.47 3.20
C ASN A 78 3.17 15.40 4.01
N LEU A 79 2.48 14.26 4.00
CA LEU A 79 1.23 14.06 4.72
C LEU A 79 1.45 13.65 6.18
N ALA A 80 2.55 12.98 6.50
CA ALA A 80 2.97 12.71 7.87
C ALA A 80 3.10 14.00 8.70
N LYS A 81 3.60 15.09 8.08
CA LYS A 81 3.69 16.42 8.70
C LYS A 81 2.34 17.09 8.97
N LYS A 82 1.26 16.59 8.37
CA LYS A 82 -0.10 17.15 8.48
C LYS A 82 -1.03 16.28 9.32
N ALA A 83 -0.70 15.00 9.49
CA ALA A 83 -1.40 14.11 10.38
C ALA A 83 -1.10 14.49 11.84
N THR A 84 -2.07 14.28 12.73
CA THR A 84 -1.89 14.52 14.17
C THR A 84 -1.45 13.25 14.88
N ASP A 85 -2.32 12.25 14.95
CA ASP A 85 -2.11 11.05 15.76
C ASP A 85 -1.92 9.80 14.90
N ILE A 86 -2.55 9.77 13.73
CA ILE A 86 -2.53 8.64 12.80
C ILE A 86 -2.45 9.10 11.35
N LEU A 87 -1.64 8.41 10.54
CA LEU A 87 -1.58 8.54 9.09
C LEU A 87 -2.02 7.22 8.44
N ILE A 88 -2.99 7.30 7.53
CA ILE A 88 -3.44 6.15 6.73
C ILE A 88 -2.70 6.14 5.40
N CYS A 89 -2.09 5.02 5.01
CA CYS A 89 -1.29 4.92 3.79
C CYS A 89 -1.90 3.90 2.81
N ASP A 90 -2.21 4.33 1.59
CA ASP A 90 -2.49 3.48 0.44
C ASP A 90 -1.41 3.77 -0.60
N THR A 91 -0.40 2.95 -0.83
CA THR A 91 0.09 1.79 -0.09
C THR A 91 1.50 2.13 0.45
N ASP A 92 2.43 1.19 0.56
CA ASP A 92 3.84 1.42 0.87
C ASP A 92 4.82 0.89 -0.21
N LEU A 93 6.11 1.06 0.06
CA LEU A 93 7.16 0.52 -0.82
C LEU A 93 7.24 -1.01 -0.80
N LEU A 94 6.76 -1.65 0.26
CA LEU A 94 6.71 -3.12 0.32
C LEU A 94 5.73 -3.66 -0.73
N GLU A 95 4.61 -2.99 -0.98
CA GLU A 95 3.67 -3.39 -2.02
C GLU A 95 4.30 -3.25 -3.41
N THR A 96 5.03 -2.15 -3.64
CA THR A 96 5.77 -1.95 -4.88
C THR A 96 6.83 -3.04 -5.10
N LYS A 97 7.56 -3.42 -4.03
CA LYS A 97 8.50 -4.55 -4.05
C LYS A 97 7.80 -5.86 -4.41
N VAL A 98 6.69 -6.17 -3.75
CA VAL A 98 5.93 -7.41 -3.97
C VAL A 98 5.45 -7.52 -5.42
N TYR A 99 4.96 -6.41 -5.98
CA TYR A 99 4.60 -6.36 -7.38
C TYR A 99 5.80 -6.51 -8.31
N SER A 100 6.94 -5.89 -8.00
CA SER A 100 8.18 -6.10 -8.77
C SER A 100 8.53 -7.58 -8.86
N GLU A 101 8.57 -8.27 -7.73
CA GLU A 101 8.94 -9.68 -7.69
C GLU A 101 7.93 -10.58 -8.41
N ALA A 102 6.63 -10.27 -8.28
CA ALA A 102 5.56 -11.06 -8.88
C ALA A 102 5.44 -10.88 -10.40
N TYR A 103 5.79 -9.71 -10.94
CA TYR A 103 5.73 -9.41 -12.38
C TYR A 103 7.06 -9.65 -13.11
N TYR A 104 8.21 -9.54 -12.43
CA TYR A 104 9.54 -9.54 -13.06
C TYR A 104 10.43 -10.70 -12.59
N ILE A 105 9.89 -11.92 -12.48
CA ILE A 105 10.63 -13.18 -12.19
C ILE A 105 11.50 -13.07 -10.91
N GLY A 106 10.94 -12.49 -9.85
CA GLY A 106 11.64 -12.35 -8.56
C GLY A 106 12.77 -11.32 -8.56
N ASP A 107 12.88 -10.49 -9.60
CA ASP A 107 13.82 -9.36 -9.60
C ASP A 107 13.18 -8.13 -8.94
N CYS A 108 13.94 -7.51 -8.05
CA CYS A 108 13.59 -6.26 -7.38
C CYS A 108 14.85 -5.41 -7.33
N ASP A 109 14.73 -4.15 -7.73
CA ASP A 109 15.84 -3.21 -7.63
C ASP A 109 16.35 -3.18 -6.17
N PRO A 110 17.66 -3.39 -5.91
CA PRO A 110 18.20 -3.43 -4.56
C PRO A 110 17.92 -2.17 -3.74
N VAL A 111 17.78 -1.01 -4.41
CA VAL A 111 17.41 0.25 -3.76
C VAL A 111 15.96 0.18 -3.30
N LEU A 112 15.04 -0.29 -4.15
CA LEU A 112 13.64 -0.47 -3.77
C LEU A 112 13.51 -1.46 -2.61
N GLU A 113 14.18 -2.62 -2.69
CA GLU A 113 14.13 -3.62 -1.61
C GLU A 113 14.64 -3.05 -0.29
N LYS A 114 15.79 -2.39 -0.30
CA LYS A 114 16.36 -1.76 0.90
C LYS A 114 15.35 -0.85 1.58
N TYR A 115 14.74 0.08 0.86
CA TYR A 115 13.82 1.05 1.44
C TYR A 115 12.44 0.49 1.77
N ALA A 116 11.96 -0.53 1.03
CA ALA A 116 10.77 -1.28 1.40
C ALA A 116 10.90 -1.97 2.76
N LEU A 117 12.12 -2.36 3.15
CA LEU A 117 12.40 -3.03 4.42
C LEU A 117 12.80 -2.06 5.55
N GLU A 118 13.52 -0.98 5.22
CA GLU A 118 13.92 0.05 6.18
C GLU A 118 12.76 0.92 6.65
N ASN A 119 11.79 1.21 5.78
CA ASN A 119 10.60 1.98 6.15
C ASN A 119 9.68 1.14 7.06
N SER A 120 9.07 1.82 8.04
CA SER A 120 8.31 1.19 9.12
C SER A 120 6.85 1.67 9.17
N TYR A 121 5.97 0.74 9.51
CA TYR A 121 4.55 0.98 9.72
C TYR A 121 4.09 0.16 10.94
N ASP A 122 3.19 0.72 11.74
CA ASP A 122 2.73 0.13 13.00
C ASP A 122 1.73 -1.00 12.80
N LEU A 123 0.94 -0.92 11.71
CA LEU A 123 -0.07 -1.92 11.37
C LEU A 123 -0.27 -2.03 9.86
N TYR A 124 -0.22 -3.25 9.36
CA TYR A 124 -0.63 -3.63 8.01
C TYR A 124 -2.07 -4.15 8.00
N LEU A 125 -2.93 -3.52 7.23
CA LEU A 125 -4.29 -3.95 6.94
C LEU A 125 -4.29 -4.73 5.62
N LEU A 126 -4.09 -6.05 5.70
CA LEU A 126 -4.06 -6.93 4.53
C LEU A 126 -5.48 -7.20 4.02
N THR A 127 -5.83 -6.64 2.87
CA THR A 127 -7.18 -6.73 2.29
C THR A 127 -7.38 -8.02 1.47
N TYR A 128 -8.46 -8.76 1.75
CA TYR A 128 -8.78 -10.01 1.05
C TYR A 128 -9.49 -9.78 -0.30
N ILE A 129 -9.56 -10.84 -1.11
CA ILE A 129 -10.04 -10.84 -2.50
C ILE A 129 -11.54 -11.17 -2.67
N ASP A 130 -12.32 -11.10 -1.59
CA ASP A 130 -13.75 -11.46 -1.61
C ASP A 130 -14.68 -10.37 -2.17
N ILE A 131 -14.13 -9.26 -2.67
CA ILE A 131 -14.86 -8.31 -3.50
C ILE A 131 -14.71 -8.63 -4.99
N PRO A 132 -15.70 -8.31 -5.84
CA PRO A 132 -15.59 -8.49 -7.29
C PRO A 132 -14.33 -7.80 -7.82
N TRP A 133 -13.65 -8.48 -8.75
CA TRP A 133 -12.56 -7.84 -9.49
C TRP A 133 -13.17 -6.90 -10.53
N GLU A 134 -12.60 -5.70 -10.64
CA GLU A 134 -13.05 -4.69 -11.60
C GLU A 134 -11.95 -4.47 -12.64
N ALA A 135 -12.28 -4.68 -13.91
CA ALA A 135 -11.38 -4.44 -15.02
C ALA A 135 -11.13 -2.94 -15.22
N ASP A 136 -9.90 -2.58 -15.52
CA ASP A 136 -9.55 -1.27 -16.06
C ASP A 136 -8.29 -1.36 -16.94
N ASP A 137 -7.79 -0.21 -17.40
CA ASP A 137 -6.64 -0.10 -18.29
C ASP A 137 -5.32 -0.67 -17.71
N LEU A 138 -5.22 -0.81 -16.39
CA LEU A 138 -3.97 -1.14 -15.68
C LEU A 138 -3.97 -2.54 -15.05
N ARG A 139 -5.15 -3.15 -14.86
CA ARG A 139 -5.30 -4.42 -14.14
C ARG A 139 -5.35 -5.62 -15.09
N ASP A 140 -4.50 -6.62 -14.84
CA ASP A 140 -4.25 -7.70 -15.80
C ASP A 140 -4.27 -9.13 -15.23
N LYS A 141 -4.45 -9.31 -13.91
CA LYS A 141 -4.39 -10.63 -13.24
C LYS A 141 -5.71 -11.06 -12.56
N PRO A 142 -6.85 -11.14 -13.27
CA PRO A 142 -8.13 -11.51 -12.66
C PRO A 142 -8.19 -12.96 -12.12
N ASN A 143 -7.38 -13.86 -12.67
CA ASN A 143 -7.38 -15.29 -12.34
C ASN A 143 -6.33 -15.70 -11.29
N GLU A 144 -5.39 -14.82 -10.97
CA GLU A 144 -4.25 -15.09 -10.05
C GLU A 144 -4.45 -14.43 -8.68
N ARG A 145 -5.67 -13.99 -8.36
CA ARG A 145 -5.95 -13.19 -7.15
C ARG A 145 -5.58 -13.90 -5.85
N GLU A 146 -5.81 -15.21 -5.75
CA GLU A 146 -5.49 -15.98 -4.55
C GLU A 146 -3.98 -16.23 -4.41
N GLU A 147 -3.29 -16.51 -5.51
CA GLU A 147 -1.83 -16.62 -5.55
C GLU A 147 -1.18 -15.30 -5.12
N MET A 148 -1.64 -14.19 -5.70
CA MET A 148 -1.16 -12.86 -5.34
C MET A 148 -1.45 -12.56 -3.86
N PHE A 149 -2.66 -12.83 -3.37
CA PHE A 149 -2.97 -12.64 -1.95
C PHE A 149 -2.03 -13.44 -1.03
N ASN A 150 -1.76 -14.70 -1.36
CA ASN A 150 -0.85 -15.54 -0.60
C ASN A 150 0.60 -15.03 -0.66
N TYR A 151 1.02 -14.46 -1.79
CA TYR A 151 2.33 -13.84 -1.94
C TYR A 151 2.48 -12.58 -1.07
N PHE A 152 1.45 -11.72 -1.04
CA PHE A 152 1.36 -10.57 -0.13
C PHE A 152 1.40 -11.01 1.34
N LYS A 153 0.58 -12.00 1.73
CA LYS A 153 0.55 -12.55 3.08
C LYS A 153 1.90 -13.13 3.50
N GLY A 154 2.49 -13.96 2.64
CA GLY A 154 3.79 -14.58 2.88
C GLY A 154 4.91 -13.56 3.02
N THR A 155 4.82 -12.41 2.32
CA THR A 155 5.76 -11.30 2.48
C THR A 155 5.69 -10.68 3.87
N LEU A 156 4.48 -10.39 4.36
CA LEU A 156 4.31 -9.84 5.72
C LEU A 156 4.82 -10.82 6.79
N GLU A 157 4.55 -12.11 6.62
CA GLU A 157 5.04 -13.18 7.51
C GLU A 157 6.57 -13.30 7.46
N LYS A 158 7.17 -13.32 6.26
CA LYS A 158 8.62 -13.41 6.04
C LYS A 158 9.37 -12.30 6.76
N TYR A 159 8.86 -11.07 6.72
CA TYR A 159 9.50 -9.90 7.32
C TYR A 159 8.94 -9.54 8.71
N GLY A 160 8.13 -10.41 9.32
CA GLY A 160 7.63 -10.24 10.69
C GLY A 160 6.80 -8.96 10.89
N LYS A 161 6.07 -8.51 9.88
CA LYS A 161 5.25 -7.29 9.95
C LYS A 161 4.02 -7.54 10.84
N ASN A 162 3.60 -6.53 11.60
CA ASN A 162 2.36 -6.59 12.38
C ASN A 162 1.16 -6.39 11.45
N PHE A 163 0.33 -7.42 11.26
CA PHE A 163 -0.77 -7.35 10.31
C PHE A 163 -2.05 -8.05 10.76
N ILE A 164 -3.16 -7.60 10.19
CA ILE A 164 -4.45 -8.29 10.25
C ILE A 164 -5.03 -8.47 8.87
N ILE A 165 -5.79 -9.56 8.69
CA ILE A 165 -6.53 -9.81 7.44
C ILE A 165 -7.92 -9.21 7.53
N LEU A 166 -8.29 -8.40 6.55
CA LEU A 166 -9.63 -7.81 6.40
C LEU A 166 -10.41 -8.57 5.33
N LYS A 167 -11.50 -9.22 5.78
CA LYS A 167 -12.41 -10.03 4.98
C LYS A 167 -13.85 -9.61 5.29
N GLY A 168 -14.77 -9.83 4.35
CA GLY A 168 -16.18 -9.51 4.47
C GLY A 168 -16.56 -8.23 3.74
N ASN A 169 -17.75 -7.73 4.03
CA ASN A 169 -18.28 -6.53 3.39
C ASN A 169 -17.61 -5.24 3.90
N LYS A 170 -17.94 -4.11 3.25
CA LYS A 170 -17.39 -2.78 3.56
C LYS A 170 -17.48 -2.42 5.05
N LYS A 171 -18.61 -2.71 5.70
CA LYS A 171 -18.85 -2.35 7.11
C LYS A 171 -18.03 -3.24 8.05
N GLU A 172 -17.98 -4.55 7.78
CA GLU A 172 -17.21 -5.51 8.58
C GLU A 172 -15.71 -5.20 8.55
N ARG A 173 -15.17 -4.93 7.35
CA ARG A 173 -13.76 -4.56 7.16
C ARG A 173 -13.40 -3.27 7.91
N LEU A 174 -14.23 -2.24 7.76
CA LEU A 174 -14.02 -0.95 8.45
C LEU A 174 -14.04 -1.13 9.97
N GLN A 175 -15.06 -1.79 10.52
CA GLN A 175 -15.17 -1.99 11.97
C GLN A 175 -13.99 -2.82 12.51
N LYS A 176 -13.57 -3.86 11.78
CA LYS A 176 -12.42 -4.67 12.17
C LYS A 176 -11.13 -3.87 12.18
N ALA A 177 -10.91 -3.03 11.16
CA ALA A 177 -9.76 -2.14 11.11
C ALA A 177 -9.75 -1.17 12.30
N ILE A 178 -10.87 -0.46 12.53
CA ILE A 178 -11.03 0.48 13.64
C ILE A 178 -10.68 -0.18 14.98
N ASN A 179 -11.29 -1.33 15.27
CA ASN A 179 -11.07 -2.03 16.53
C ASN A 179 -9.59 -2.34 16.80
N HIS A 180 -8.79 -2.63 15.77
CA HIS A 180 -7.36 -2.91 15.96
C HIS A 180 -6.53 -1.63 16.05
N ILE A 181 -6.86 -0.62 15.24
CA ILE A 181 -6.20 0.68 15.28
C ILE A 181 -6.39 1.34 16.66
N ASP A 182 -7.60 1.28 17.22
CA ASP A 182 -7.91 1.86 18.53
C ASP A 182 -7.04 1.22 19.64
N THR A 183 -6.72 -0.08 19.53
CA THR A 183 -5.82 -0.74 20.50
C THR A 183 -4.37 -0.25 20.43
N LEU A 184 -3.99 0.41 19.34
CA LEU A 184 -2.67 1.02 19.18
C LEU A 184 -2.67 2.49 19.59
N LEU A 185 -3.75 3.23 19.30
CA LEU A 185 -3.92 4.63 19.70
C LEU A 185 -4.13 4.82 21.21
N HIS A 186 -4.69 3.84 21.90
CA HIS A 186 -4.96 3.90 23.34
C HIS A 186 -3.86 3.26 24.21
N LYS A 187 -2.66 3.04 23.66
CA LYS A 187 -1.46 2.65 24.41
C LYS A 187 -0.66 3.90 24.81
#